data_AF-A0A150P8X2-F1
#
_entry.id   AF-A0A150P8X2-F1
#
_cell.length_a   1.000
_cell.length_b   1.000
_cell.length_c   1.000
_cell.angle_alpha   90.00
_cell.angle_beta   90.00
_cell.angle_gamma   90.00
#
_symmetry.space_group_name_H-M   'P 1'
#
loop_
_entity.id
_entity.type
_entity.pdbx_description
1 polymer ?
#
loop_
_entity_poly.entity_id
_entity_poly.type
_entity_poly.pdbx_seq_one_letter_code
_entity_poly.pdbx_strand_id
1 'polypeptide(L)'
;MRRRWGVLVVGLLAGAVAQHWIVGARIAHAATICWKRGAEAGLITVHGVPQIMFVLVSGIGVASSVLAAQRLLLQRGLGGYMALLSAAAYIAGIAVWCALLATPFVRIVY
;
A
#
# COMPACT_ATOMS: atom_id res chain seq x y z
N MET A 1 19.14 11.67 18.12
CA MET A 1 17.90 10.91 17.79
C MET A 1 17.24 11.32 16.46
N ARG A 2 17.28 12.61 16.06
CA ARG A 2 16.68 13.13 14.80
C ARG A 2 17.04 12.36 13.52
N ARG A 3 18.33 11.97 13.36
CA ARG A 3 18.80 11.16 12.22
C ARG A 3 18.13 9.78 12.11
N ARG A 4 17.91 9.08 13.24
CA ARG A 4 17.31 7.73 13.24
C ARG A 4 15.85 7.78 12.78
N TRP A 5 15.09 8.77 13.25
CA TRP A 5 13.72 9.00 12.83
C TRP A 5 13.62 9.45 11.36
N GLY A 6 14.58 10.26 10.89
CA GLY A 6 14.66 10.62 9.48
C GLY A 6 14.86 9.41 8.56
N VAL A 7 15.79 8.52 8.90
CA VAL A 7 16.03 7.27 8.14
C VAL A 7 14.77 6.38 8.13
N LEU A 8 14.09 6.26 9.26
CA LEU A 8 12.85 5.49 9.36
C LEU A 8 11.74 6.07 8.46
N VAL A 9 11.57 7.40 8.42
CA VAL A 9 10.58 8.04 7.53
C VAL A 9 10.89 7.79 6.06
N VAL A 10 12.16 7.91 5.64
CA VAL A 10 12.57 7.62 4.27
C VAL A 10 12.28 6.15 3.91
N GLY A 11 12.58 5.22 4.82
CA GLY A 11 12.29 3.80 4.62
C GLY A 11 10.79 3.51 4.51
N LEU A 12 9.97 4.13 5.34
CA LEU A 12 8.51 4.00 5.29
C LEU A 12 7.94 4.55 3.99
N LEU A 13 8.44 5.70 3.52
CA LEU A 13 8.00 6.32 2.28
C LEU A 13 8.39 5.49 1.06
N ALA A 14 9.61 4.94 1.04
CA ALA A 14 10.05 4.00 0.01
C ALA A 14 9.20 2.71 0.00
N GLY A 15 8.88 2.18 1.19
CA GLY A 15 8.00 1.01 1.34
C GLY A 15 6.58 1.28 0.83
N ALA A 16 6.02 2.46 1.13
CA ALA A 16 4.73 2.88 0.60
C ALA A 16 4.75 2.94 -0.93
N VAL A 17 5.78 3.55 -1.54
CA VAL A 17 5.90 3.63 -3.01
C VAL A 17 6.00 2.24 -3.64
N ALA A 18 6.83 1.35 -3.08
CA ALA A 18 6.96 -0.02 -3.56
C ALA A 18 5.62 -0.78 -3.51
N GLN A 19 4.85 -0.59 -2.44
CA GLN A 19 3.52 -1.17 -2.32
C GLN A 19 2.56 -0.69 -3.42
N HIS A 20 2.54 0.62 -3.72
CA HIS A 20 1.69 1.16 -4.79
C HIS A 20 2.08 0.61 -6.16
N TRP A 21 3.37 0.44 -6.43
CA TRP A 21 3.83 -0.17 -7.67
C TRP A 21 3.31 -1.61 -7.84
N ILE A 22 3.35 -2.42 -6.78
CA ILE A 22 2.86 -3.79 -6.79
C ILE A 22 1.35 -3.84 -7.02
N VAL A 23 0.59 -2.97 -6.34
CA VAL A 23 -0.87 -2.87 -6.53
C VAL A 23 -1.19 -2.42 -7.95
N GLY A 24 -0.55 -1.35 -8.44
CA GLY A 24 -0.74 -0.81 -9.78
C GLY A 24 -0.43 -1.82 -10.88
N ALA A 25 0.66 -2.58 -10.76
CA ALA A 25 1.01 -3.63 -11.71
C ALA A 25 -0.04 -4.74 -11.76
N ARG A 26 -0.62 -5.11 -10.62
CA ARG A 26 -1.70 -6.11 -10.54
C ARG A 26 -2.99 -5.60 -11.19
N ILE A 27 -3.35 -4.34 -10.96
CA ILE A 27 -4.51 -3.70 -11.62
C ILE A 27 -4.31 -3.67 -13.14
N ALA A 28 -3.14 -3.20 -13.60
CA ALA A 28 -2.84 -3.09 -15.02
C ALA A 28 -2.84 -4.47 -15.71
N HIS A 29 -2.30 -5.49 -15.05
CA HIS A 29 -2.33 -6.86 -15.54
C HIS A 29 -3.76 -7.40 -15.65
N ALA A 30 -4.58 -7.20 -14.61
CA ALA A 30 -5.99 -7.58 -14.62
C ALA A 30 -6.75 -6.89 -15.77
N ALA A 31 -6.62 -5.57 -15.92
CA ALA A 31 -7.24 -4.81 -16.99
C ALA A 31 -6.83 -5.32 -18.38
N THR A 32 -5.55 -5.69 -18.56
CA THR A 32 -5.04 -6.25 -19.82
C THR A 32 -5.67 -7.60 -20.16
N ILE A 33 -5.87 -8.47 -19.16
CA ILE A 33 -6.54 -9.76 -19.35
C ILE A 33 -8.00 -9.55 -19.77
N CYS A 34 -8.71 -8.65 -19.10
CA CYS A 34 -10.11 -8.32 -19.40
C CYS A 34 -10.25 -7.81 -20.83
N TRP A 35 -9.37 -6.89 -21.24
CA TRP A 35 -9.33 -6.36 -22.60
C TRP A 35 -9.07 -7.44 -23.65
N LYS A 36 -8.10 -8.34 -23.41
CA LYS A 36 -7.68 -9.35 -24.40
C LYS A 36 -8.64 -10.52 -24.55
N ARG A 37 -9.30 -10.96 -23.47
CA ARG A 37 -10.13 -12.17 -23.47
C ARG A 37 -11.61 -11.91 -23.71
N GLY A 38 -12.05 -10.65 -23.74
CA GLY A 38 -13.48 -10.30 -23.82
C GLY A 38 -14.31 -10.89 -22.68
N ALA A 39 -13.64 -11.36 -21.62
CA ALA A 39 -14.26 -11.98 -20.47
C ALA A 39 -14.70 -10.88 -19.49
N GLU A 40 -15.82 -11.10 -18.80
CA GLU A 40 -16.11 -10.37 -17.57
C GLU A 40 -14.89 -10.44 -16.67
N ALA A 41 -14.65 -9.36 -15.95
CA ALA A 41 -13.33 -8.93 -15.57
C ALA A 41 -12.66 -9.72 -14.43
N GLY A 42 -13.04 -10.99 -14.24
CA GLY A 42 -12.55 -11.89 -13.22
C GLY A 42 -11.44 -12.79 -13.73
N LEU A 43 -10.17 -12.39 -13.56
CA LEU A 43 -9.10 -13.37 -13.31
C LEU A 43 -7.84 -12.69 -12.74
N ILE A 44 -7.92 -12.26 -11.48
CA ILE A 44 -6.72 -12.19 -10.65
C ILE A 44 -6.65 -13.51 -9.88
N THR A 45 -6.02 -14.53 -10.48
CA THR A 45 -5.54 -15.69 -9.71
C THR A 45 -4.47 -15.19 -8.77
N VAL A 46 -4.86 -14.82 -7.54
CA VAL A 46 -3.94 -14.48 -6.46
C VAL A 46 -3.31 -15.78 -5.95
N HIS A 47 -2.48 -16.42 -6.77
CA HIS A 47 -1.60 -17.46 -6.26
C HIS A 47 -0.53 -16.78 -5.40
N GLY A 48 -0.68 -16.88 -4.07
CA GLY A 48 0.47 -17.08 -3.19
C GLY A 48 0.97 -15.92 -2.33
N VAL A 49 0.39 -14.70 -2.37
CA VAL A 49 0.68 -13.70 -1.32
C VAL A 49 -0.55 -13.57 -0.45
N PRO A 50 -0.51 -13.95 0.85
CA PRO A 50 -1.69 -13.92 1.69
C PRO A 50 -2.22 -12.49 1.68
N GLN A 51 -3.46 -12.27 1.25
CA GLN A 51 -4.13 -10.97 1.31
C GLN A 51 -3.99 -10.35 2.72
N ILE A 52 -3.97 -11.22 3.73
CA ILE A 52 -3.68 -10.92 5.14
C ILE A 52 -2.30 -10.28 5.33
N MET A 53 -1.26 -10.79 4.67
CA MET A 53 0.10 -10.25 4.78
C MET A 53 0.22 -8.84 4.22
N PHE A 54 -0.49 -8.54 3.12
CA PHE A 54 -0.55 -7.18 2.58
C PHE A 54 -1.21 -6.21 3.55
N VAL A 55 -2.38 -6.57 4.11
CA VAL A 55 -3.10 -5.74 5.08
C VAL A 55 -2.24 -5.53 6.34
N LEU A 56 -1.57 -6.58 6.81
CA LEU A 56 -0.74 -6.56 8.01
C LEU A 56 0.51 -5.68 7.83
N VAL A 57 1.23 -5.82 6.72
CA VAL A 57 2.41 -4.97 6.40
C VAL A 57 1.99 -3.51 6.24
N SER A 58 0.88 -3.26 5.55
CA SER A 58 0.36 -1.90 5.37
C SER A 58 -0.05 -1.26 6.70
N GLY A 59 -0.73 -2.04 7.56
CA GLY A 59 -1.13 -1.59 8.90
C GLY A 59 0.07 -1.25 9.79
N ILE A 60 1.11 -2.08 9.77
CA ILE A 60 2.39 -1.79 10.46
C ILE A 60 3.03 -0.52 9.89
N GLY A 61 3.00 -0.34 8.57
CA GLY A 61 3.49 0.86 7.88
C GLY A 61 2.77 2.14 8.35
N VAL A 62 1.44 2.10 8.45
CA VAL A 62 0.63 3.21 8.99
C VAL A 62 1.01 3.52 10.43
N ALA A 63 1.01 2.51 11.31
CA ALA A 63 1.29 2.70 12.73
C ALA A 63 2.70 3.28 12.97
N SER A 64 3.69 2.76 12.24
CA SER A 64 5.08 3.24 12.30
C SER A 64 5.22 4.67 11.78
N SER A 65 4.48 5.01 10.73
CA SER A 65 4.45 6.36 10.15
C SER A 65 3.81 7.38 11.09
N VAL A 66 2.71 7.02 11.77
CA VAL A 66 2.07 7.86 12.77
C VAL A 66 2.97 8.08 13.99
N LEU A 67 3.62 7.01 14.48
CA LEU A 67 4.56 7.09 15.59
C LEU A 67 5.75 8.00 15.25
N ALA A 68 6.28 7.88 14.03
CA ALA A 68 7.35 8.74 13.53
C ALA A 68 6.89 10.20 13.39
N ALA A 69 5.68 10.43 12.90
CA ALA A 69 5.09 11.76 12.80
C ALA A 69 4.99 12.43 14.17
N GLN A 70 4.44 11.73 15.18
CA GLN A 70 4.29 12.25 16.53
C GLN A 70 5.64 12.67 17.13
N ARG A 71 6.70 11.89 16.90
CA ARG A 71 8.05 12.19 17.39
C ARG A 71 8.74 13.33 16.64
N LEU A 72 8.49 13.48 15.34
CA LEU A 72 9.16 14.45 14.48
C LEU A 72 8.44 15.81 14.39
N LEU A 73 7.12 15.84 14.54
CA LEU A 73 6.34 17.09 14.57
C LEU A 73 6.71 17.94 15.80
N LEU A 74 6.95 17.29 16.95
CA LEU A 74 7.48 17.96 18.15
C LEU A 74 8.84 18.62 17.92
N GLN A 75 9.58 18.20 16.89
CA GLN A 75 10.90 18.72 16.54
C GLN A 75 10.84 19.78 15.44
N ARG A 76 9.65 20.28 15.04
CA ARG A 76 9.43 21.36 14.05
C ARG A 76 10.22 21.17 12.74
N GLY A 77 10.29 19.94 12.22
CA GLY A 77 11.00 19.61 10.99
C GLY A 77 10.10 18.95 9.94
N LEU A 78 10.52 19.01 8.67
CA LEU A 78 9.81 18.41 7.53
C LEU A 78 9.55 16.90 7.66
N GLY A 79 10.37 16.20 8.45
CA GLY A 79 10.24 14.77 8.68
C GLY A 79 8.89 14.36 9.28
N GLY A 80 8.24 15.23 10.07
CA GLY A 80 6.92 14.96 10.62
C GLY A 80 5.83 14.90 9.54
N TYR A 81 5.88 15.84 8.60
CA TYR A 81 4.96 15.88 7.46
C TYR A 81 5.21 14.73 6.48
N MET A 82 6.47 14.39 6.21
CA MET A 82 6.81 13.23 5.37
C MET A 82 6.34 11.91 5.99
N ALA A 83 6.40 11.78 7.32
CA ALA A 83 5.86 10.63 8.02
C ALA A 83 4.33 10.52 7.86
N LEU A 84 3.59 11.64 8.00
CA LEU A 84 2.14 11.66 7.75
C LEU A 84 1.81 11.32 6.29
N LEU A 85 2.60 11.82 5.34
CA LEU A 85 2.43 11.52 3.92
C LEU A 85 2.63 10.02 3.64
N SER A 86 3.61 9.40 4.26
CA SER A 86 3.81 7.94 4.21
C SER A 86 2.60 7.19 4.79
N ALA A 87 2.06 7.63 5.94
CA ALA A 87 0.87 7.02 6.53
C ALA A 87 -0.34 7.10 5.57
N ALA A 88 -0.57 8.28 4.99
CA ALA A 88 -1.66 8.50 4.04
C ALA A 88 -1.51 7.62 2.79
N ALA A 89 -0.28 7.45 2.28
CA ALA A 89 0.00 6.56 1.16
C ALA A 89 -0.37 5.11 1.50
N TYR A 90 0.07 4.57 2.65
CA TYR A 90 -0.30 3.21 3.05
C TYR A 90 -1.82 3.03 3.17
N ILE A 91 -2.55 4.00 3.72
CA ILE A 91 -4.01 3.98 3.80
C ILE A 91 -4.65 3.95 2.42
N ALA A 92 -4.19 4.81 1.50
CA ALA A 92 -4.68 4.84 0.12
C ALA A 92 -4.46 3.50 -0.59
N GLY A 93 -3.28 2.90 -0.42
CA GLY A 93 -2.95 1.58 -0.95
C GLY A 93 -3.87 0.47 -0.42
N ILE A 94 -4.18 0.48 0.89
CA ILE A 94 -5.14 -0.44 1.49
C ILE A 94 -6.54 -0.23 0.90
N ALA A 95 -7.00 1.02 0.82
CA ALA A 95 -8.34 1.34 0.33
C ALA A 95 -8.54 0.88 -1.12
N VAL A 96 -7.57 1.16 -2.00
CA VAL A 96 -7.59 0.68 -3.39
C VAL A 96 -7.59 -0.84 -3.44
N TRP A 97 -6.76 -1.50 -2.64
CA TRP A 97 -6.71 -2.96 -2.60
C TRP A 97 -8.04 -3.58 -2.13
N CYS A 98 -8.62 -3.09 -1.05
CA CYS A 98 -9.91 -3.54 -0.55
C CYS A 98 -11.04 -3.27 -1.56
N ALA A 99 -11.02 -2.12 -2.24
CA ALA A 99 -11.99 -1.81 -3.28
C ALA A 99 -11.89 -2.81 -4.45
N LEU A 100 -10.67 -3.16 -4.88
CA LEU A 100 -10.48 -4.20 -5.91
C LEU A 100 -11.05 -5.54 -5.48
N LEU A 101 -10.84 -5.97 -4.23
CA LEU A 101 -11.42 -7.20 -3.70
C LEU A 101 -12.96 -7.17 -3.67
N ALA A 102 -13.55 -6.00 -3.45
CA ALA A 102 -15.01 -5.81 -3.44
C ALA A 102 -15.61 -5.70 -4.85
N THR A 103 -14.80 -5.46 -5.87
CA THR A 103 -15.27 -5.38 -7.25
C THR A 103 -15.40 -6.78 -7.87
N PRO A 104 -16.32 -7.00 -8.84
CA PRO A 104 -16.50 -8.30 -9.51
C PRO A 104 -15.27 -8.75 -10.33
N PHE A 105 -14.21 -7.96 -10.35
CA PHE A 105 -12.94 -8.22 -11.04
C PHE A 105 -12.07 -9.27 -10.31
N VAL A 106 -12.36 -9.58 -9.04
CA VAL A 106 -11.62 -10.57 -8.25
C VAL A 106 -12.53 -11.73 -7.89
N ARG A 107 -12.61 -12.73 -8.78
CA ARG A 107 -13.15 -14.04 -8.44
C ARG A 107 -12.05 -14.84 -7.72
N ILE A 108 -12.19 -15.05 -6.42
CA ILE A 108 -11.35 -15.99 -5.67
C ILE A 108 -11.75 -17.39 -6.11
N VAL A 109 -10.95 -18.00 -6.99
CA VAL A 109 -11.11 -19.41 -7.36
C VAL A 109 -10.35 -20.23 -6.32
N TYR A 110 -11.08 -21.05 -5.56
CA TYR A 110 -10.52 -22.00 -4.59
C TYR A 110 -10.00 -23.24 -5.29
#